data_AF-A0A2V2CWJ0-F1
#
_entry.id   AF-A0A2V2CWJ0-F1
#
_cell.length_a   1.000
_cell.length_b   1.000
_cell.length_c   1.000
_cell.angle_alpha   90.00
_cell.angle_beta   90.00
_cell.angle_gamma   90.00
#
_symmetry.space_group_name_H-M   'P 1'
#
loop_
_entity.id
_entity.type
_entity.pdbx_description
1 polymer ?
#
loop_
_entity_poly.entity_id
_entity_poly.type
_entity_poly.pdbx_seq_one_letter_code
_entity_poly.pdbx_strand_id
1 'polypeptide(L)'
;MKRKRTLADLVPPGAKFKRDLGLLALWFALFVLLGSFLIFVIRYENARSRLYEDVLGRRLLRSGAQIDPLAEILSGTFRLAVVYGILTFVNIAANYMTFYRESKSIYLMRRIPDRWELPRRCAAVPLIGLAAGLILTAVLICLCNLIYFKATPPQCIPAGEHFLFWRAFG
;
A
#
# COMPACT_ATOMS: atom_id res chain seq x y z
N MET A 1 6.38 37.51 9.95
CA MET A 1 5.13 36.71 10.09
C MET A 1 5.22 35.45 9.24
N LYS A 2 5.35 34.25 9.83
CA LYS A 2 5.28 32.98 9.09
C LYS A 2 3.82 32.69 8.74
N ARG A 3 3.43 32.92 7.48
CA ARG A 3 2.09 32.58 6.96
C ARG A 3 1.88 31.08 7.12
N LYS A 4 0.79 30.66 7.79
CA LYS A 4 0.38 29.25 7.85
C LYS A 4 0.10 28.78 6.41
N ARG A 5 0.89 27.83 5.91
CA ARG A 5 0.71 27.22 4.60
C ARG A 5 -0.54 26.36 4.64
N THR A 6 -1.48 26.61 3.73
CA THR A 6 -2.74 25.87 3.63
C THR A 6 -2.54 24.71 2.65
N LEU A 7 -3.33 23.62 2.72
CA LEU A 7 -3.22 22.49 1.78
C LEU A 7 -3.28 22.91 0.29
N ALA A 8 -3.98 24.00 0.00
CA ALA A 8 -4.06 24.61 -1.32
C ALA A 8 -2.72 25.20 -1.82
N ASP A 9 -1.81 25.61 -0.93
CA ASP A 9 -0.50 26.18 -1.28
C ASP A 9 0.53 25.11 -1.69
N LEU A 10 0.28 23.83 -1.36
CA LEU A 10 1.13 22.72 -1.78
C LEU A 10 0.98 22.39 -3.26
N VAL A 11 -0.08 22.87 -3.91
CA VAL A 11 -0.34 22.65 -5.33
C VAL A 11 0.12 23.89 -6.13
N PRO A 12 0.90 23.74 -7.22
CA PRO A 12 1.31 24.89 -8.02
C PRO A 12 0.08 25.58 -8.66
N PRO A 13 0.07 26.92 -8.73
CA PRO A 13 -1.06 27.67 -9.29
C PRO A 13 -1.26 27.32 -10.78
N GLY A 14 -2.51 27.02 -11.17
CA GLY A 14 -2.90 26.55 -12.51
C GLY A 14 -3.22 25.05 -12.60
N ALA A 15 -2.96 24.27 -11.55
CA ALA A 15 -3.08 22.83 -11.58
C ALA A 15 -4.44 22.30 -11.09
N LYS A 16 -5.54 22.65 -11.78
CA LYS A 16 -6.84 21.96 -11.57
C LYS A 16 -6.72 20.45 -11.85
N PHE A 17 -5.98 20.11 -12.91
CA PHE A 17 -5.67 18.75 -13.36
C PHE A 17 -4.94 17.87 -12.32
N LYS A 18 -4.25 18.46 -11.33
CA LYS A 18 -3.46 17.70 -10.34
C LYS A 18 -4.23 17.28 -9.10
N ARG A 19 -5.35 17.94 -8.79
CA ARG A 19 -6.28 17.46 -7.76
C ARG A 19 -6.85 16.11 -8.19
N ASP A 20 -7.21 16.00 -9.47
CA ASP A 20 -7.70 14.78 -10.09
C ASP A 20 -6.60 13.71 -10.18
N LEU A 21 -5.36 14.07 -10.48
CA LEU A 21 -4.23 13.12 -10.52
C LEU A 21 -3.88 12.56 -9.12
N GLY A 22 -3.93 13.40 -8.08
CA GLY A 22 -3.73 12.97 -6.70
C GLY A 22 -4.86 12.05 -6.21
N LEU A 23 -6.11 12.37 -6.58
CA LEU A 23 -7.25 11.48 -6.33
C LEU A 23 -7.10 10.16 -7.11
N LEU A 24 -6.74 10.19 -8.40
CA LEU A 24 -6.53 9.00 -9.21
C LEU A 24 -5.42 8.11 -8.64
N ALA A 25 -4.31 8.70 -8.19
CA ALA A 25 -3.23 7.96 -7.54
C ALA A 25 -3.67 7.34 -6.21
N LEU A 26 -4.58 7.98 -5.48
CA LEU A 26 -5.17 7.48 -4.24
C LEU A 26 -6.18 6.35 -4.52
N TRP A 27 -7.04 6.51 -5.52
CA TRP A 27 -7.96 5.46 -5.98
C TRP A 27 -7.20 4.24 -6.50
N PHE A 28 -6.10 4.45 -7.23
CA PHE A 28 -5.23 3.38 -7.69
C PHE A 28 -4.53 2.69 -6.51
N ALA A 29 -4.07 3.44 -5.50
CA ALA A 29 -3.53 2.86 -4.27
C ALA A 29 -4.56 1.96 -3.58
N LEU A 30 -5.77 2.48 -3.39
CA LEU A 30 -6.88 1.73 -2.80
C LEU A 30 -7.18 0.46 -3.60
N PHE A 31 -7.26 0.54 -4.92
CA PHE A 31 -7.54 -0.61 -5.78
C PHE A 31 -6.44 -1.68 -5.67
N VAL A 32 -5.17 -1.28 -5.72
CA VAL A 32 -4.02 -2.18 -5.61
C VAL A 32 -3.96 -2.84 -4.23
N LEU A 33 -4.25 -2.09 -3.17
CA LEU A 33 -4.25 -2.57 -1.79
C LEU A 33 -5.44 -3.48 -1.50
N LEU A 34 -6.63 -3.15 -2.01
CA LEU A 34 -7.82 -3.97 -1.87
C LEU A 34 -7.71 -5.26 -2.70
N GLY A 35 -7.11 -5.20 -3.89
CA GLY A 35 -6.74 -6.38 -4.66
C GLY A 35 -5.74 -7.27 -3.93
N SER A 36 -4.73 -6.68 -3.27
CA SER A 36 -3.76 -7.42 -2.44
C SER A 36 -4.46 -8.13 -1.27
N PHE A 37 -5.42 -7.46 -0.62
CA PHE A 37 -6.23 -8.06 0.45
C PHE A 37 -7.07 -9.24 -0.05
N LEU A 38 -7.72 -9.11 -1.21
CA LEU A 38 -8.50 -10.21 -1.79
C LEU A 38 -7.62 -11.41 -2.15
N ILE A 39 -6.41 -11.18 -2.68
CA ILE A 39 -5.44 -12.26 -2.94
C ILE A 39 -5.07 -12.97 -1.64
N PHE A 40 -4.86 -12.23 -0.54
CA PHE A 40 -4.61 -12.81 0.77
C PHE A 40 -5.79 -13.68 1.24
N VAL A 41 -7.02 -13.18 1.15
CA VAL A 41 -8.23 -13.93 1.56
C VAL A 41 -8.36 -15.23 0.76
N ILE A 42 -8.15 -15.19 -0.56
CA ILE A 42 -8.21 -16.38 -1.41
C ILE A 42 -7.12 -17.39 -1.03
N ARG A 43 -5.88 -16.92 -0.81
CA ARG A 43 -4.77 -17.79 -0.40
C ARG A 43 -5.01 -18.39 0.98
N TYR A 44 -5.53 -17.61 1.91
CA TYR A 44 -5.88 -18.06 3.25
C TYR A 44 -7.01 -19.09 3.22
N GLU A 45 -8.08 -18.87 2.46
CA GLU A 45 -9.16 -19.86 2.31
C GLU A 45 -8.68 -21.16 1.63
N ASN A 46 -7.76 -21.06 0.67
CA ASN A 46 -7.14 -22.25 0.07
C ASN A 46 -6.28 -23.02 1.09
N ALA A 47 -5.44 -22.33 1.86
CA ALA A 47 -4.63 -22.95 2.92
C ALA A 47 -5.53 -23.57 4.01
N ARG A 48 -6.60 -22.88 4.38
CA ARG A 48 -7.59 -23.37 5.33
C ARG A 48 -8.36 -24.58 4.80
N SER A 49 -8.73 -24.58 3.52
CA SER A 49 -9.44 -25.72 2.90
C SER A 49 -8.58 -26.99 2.89
N ARG A 50 -7.25 -26.87 2.78
CA ARG A 50 -6.32 -28.02 2.90
C ARG A 50 -6.27 -28.63 4.31
N LEU A 51 -6.71 -27.87 5.31
CA LEU A 51 -6.75 -28.30 6.72
C LEU A 51 -7.94 -29.24 7.00
N TYR A 52 -8.98 -29.17 6.17
CA TYR A 52 -10.19 -29.97 6.30
C TYR A 52 -10.18 -31.10 5.27
N GLU A 53 -10.38 -32.33 5.73
CA GLU A 53 -10.72 -33.46 4.87
C GLU A 53 -12.22 -33.70 4.94
N ASP A 54 -12.81 -34.02 3.79
CA ASP A 54 -14.21 -34.42 3.73
C ASP A 54 -14.27 -35.94 3.91
N VAL A 55 -14.60 -36.39 5.12
CA VAL A 55 -14.74 -37.81 5.43
C VAL A 55 -16.22 -38.08 5.67
N LEU A 56 -16.83 -38.90 4.80
CA LEU A 56 -18.23 -39.32 4.90
C LEU A 56 -19.23 -38.13 4.93
N GLY A 57 -18.96 -37.07 4.17
CA GLY A 57 -19.83 -35.89 4.08
C GLY A 57 -19.78 -34.96 5.30
N ARG A 58 -18.80 -35.14 6.19
CA ARG A 58 -18.48 -34.22 7.29
C ARG A 58 -17.06 -33.68 7.09
N ARG A 59 -16.93 -32.35 7.04
CA ARG A 59 -15.64 -31.66 7.10
C ARG A 59 -15.00 -31.87 8.47
N LEU A 60 -13.97 -32.71 8.53
CA LEU A 60 -13.20 -32.98 9.73
C LEU A 60 -11.80 -32.37 9.60
N LEU A 61 -11.31 -31.83 10.70
CA LEU A 61 -9.93 -31.36 10.78
C LEU A 61 -9.00 -32.57 10.67
N ARG A 62 -8.08 -32.54 9.70
CA ARG A 62 -7.06 -33.59 9.55
C ARG A 62 -6.17 -33.60 10.80
N SER A 63 -6.05 -34.76 11.45
CA SER A 63 -5.26 -34.90 12.69
C SER A 63 -3.80 -34.53 12.44
N GLY A 64 -3.28 -33.55 13.18
CA GLY A 64 -1.89 -33.06 13.05
C GLY A 64 -1.63 -32.11 11.88
N ALA A 65 -2.64 -31.67 11.14
CA ALA A 65 -2.46 -30.68 10.08
C ALA A 65 -2.18 -29.29 10.67
N GLN A 66 -1.03 -28.72 10.30
CA GLN A 66 -0.68 -27.32 10.57
C GLN A 66 -1.01 -26.48 9.35
N ILE A 67 -1.48 -25.26 9.58
CA ILE A 67 -1.70 -24.31 8.49
C ILE A 67 -0.36 -23.80 7.97
N ASP A 68 -0.30 -23.45 6.69
CA ASP A 68 0.89 -22.83 6.10
C ASP A 68 1.27 -21.57 6.92
N PRO A 69 2.57 -21.34 7.18
CA PRO A 69 2.99 -20.22 8.00
C PRO A 69 2.47 -18.90 7.44
N LEU A 70 2.08 -17.97 8.32
CA LEU A 70 1.58 -16.66 7.89
C LEU A 70 2.58 -15.96 6.94
N ALA A 71 3.87 -16.14 7.16
CA ALA A 71 4.91 -15.59 6.30
C ALA A 71 4.80 -16.05 4.83
N GLU A 72 4.45 -17.30 4.57
CA GLU A 72 4.30 -17.84 3.21
C GLU A 72 3.02 -17.34 2.54
N ILE A 73 1.92 -17.26 3.30
CA ILE A 73 0.64 -16.72 2.82
C ILE A 73 0.78 -15.23 2.48
N LEU A 74 1.52 -14.50 3.30
CA LEU A 74 1.80 -13.08 3.13
C LEU A 74 2.89 -12.83 2.07
N SER A 75 3.75 -13.81 1.82
CA SER A 75 4.81 -13.72 0.81
C SER A 75 4.21 -13.45 -0.58
N GLY A 76 4.68 -12.39 -1.21
CA GLY A 76 4.23 -11.99 -2.53
C GLY A 76 2.93 -11.19 -2.59
N THR A 77 2.12 -11.18 -1.51
CA THR A 77 0.87 -10.40 -1.42
C THR A 77 1.13 -8.90 -1.53
N PHE A 78 2.22 -8.41 -0.92
CA PHE A 78 2.59 -7.00 -0.94
C PHE A 78 3.50 -6.57 -2.10
N ARG A 79 3.80 -7.46 -3.08
CA ARG A 79 4.57 -7.06 -4.28
C ARG A 79 3.90 -5.91 -5.03
N LEU A 80 2.58 -5.93 -5.06
CA LEU A 80 1.76 -4.89 -5.68
C LEU A 80 1.90 -3.52 -4.98
N ALA A 81 2.06 -3.51 -3.65
CA ALA A 81 2.34 -2.28 -2.90
C ALA A 81 3.75 -1.71 -3.23
N VAL A 82 4.74 -2.58 -3.44
CA VAL A 82 6.09 -2.16 -3.88
C VAL A 82 6.03 -1.56 -5.29
N VAL A 83 5.32 -2.20 -6.22
CA VAL A 83 5.10 -1.68 -7.58
C VAL A 83 4.41 -0.31 -7.53
N TYR A 84 3.41 -0.16 -6.67
CA TYR A 84 2.76 1.14 -6.43
C TYR A 84 3.77 2.20 -5.96
N GLY A 85 4.61 1.87 -4.98
CA GLY A 85 5.68 2.75 -4.50
C GLY A 85 6.58 3.22 -5.65
N ILE A 86 7.07 2.31 -6.48
CA ILE A 86 7.90 2.64 -7.65
C ILE A 86 7.13 3.56 -8.62
N LEU A 87 5.87 3.24 -8.91
CA LEU A 87 5.04 4.04 -9.82
C LEU A 87 4.77 5.45 -9.30
N THR A 88 4.65 5.63 -7.98
CA THR A 88 4.53 6.98 -7.38
C THR A 88 5.81 7.79 -7.56
N PHE A 89 6.99 7.18 -7.41
CA PHE A 89 8.27 7.85 -7.69
C PHE A 89 8.41 8.24 -9.16
N VAL A 90 8.02 7.35 -10.09
CA VAL A 90 7.99 7.66 -11.53
C VAL A 90 7.04 8.82 -11.82
N ASN A 91 5.86 8.84 -11.17
CA ASN A 91 4.92 9.96 -11.28
C ASN A 91 5.50 11.28 -10.75
N ILE A 92 6.28 11.28 -9.67
CA ILE A 92 6.98 12.47 -9.18
C ILE A 92 7.95 12.99 -10.25
N ALA A 93 8.77 12.11 -10.82
CA ALA A 93 9.75 12.45 -11.84
C ALA A 93 9.08 12.96 -13.13
N ALA A 94 8.03 12.30 -13.60
CA ALA A 94 7.26 12.72 -14.76
C ALA A 94 6.61 14.10 -14.53
N ASN A 95 5.98 14.30 -13.37
CA ASN A 95 5.41 15.59 -13.00
C ASN A 95 6.45 16.72 -12.96
N TYR A 96 7.66 16.43 -12.48
CA TYR A 96 8.77 17.38 -12.48
C TYR A 96 9.19 17.73 -13.91
N MET A 97 9.35 16.74 -14.79
CA MET A 97 9.74 16.92 -16.19
C MET A 97 8.70 17.71 -17.00
N THR A 98 7.41 17.40 -16.84
CA THR A 98 6.33 18.16 -17.50
C THR A 98 6.31 19.60 -17.03
N PHE A 99 6.56 19.86 -15.73
CA PHE A 99 6.66 21.22 -15.21
C PHE A 99 7.84 22.00 -15.78
N TYR A 100 8.96 21.31 -15.97
CA TYR A 100 10.16 21.88 -16.59
C TYR A 100 9.95 22.23 -18.07
N ARG A 101 9.17 21.42 -18.81
CA ARG A 101 8.98 21.56 -20.26
C ARG A 101 7.82 22.48 -20.68
N GLU A 102 6.67 22.42 -20.01
CA GLU A 102 5.41 22.95 -20.59
C GLU A 102 4.78 24.13 -19.84
N SER A 103 5.10 24.34 -18.56
CA SER A 103 4.29 25.28 -17.77
C SER A 103 4.76 26.74 -17.90
N LYS A 104 3.88 27.65 -18.31
CA LYS A 104 4.07 29.12 -18.14
C LYS A 104 4.32 29.51 -16.67
N SER A 105 4.00 28.61 -15.73
CA SER A 105 4.29 28.75 -14.30
C SER A 105 5.79 28.75 -13.96
N ILE A 106 6.65 28.24 -14.85
CA ILE A 106 8.11 28.23 -14.63
C ILE A 106 8.67 29.65 -14.52
N TYR A 107 8.10 30.60 -15.28
CA TYR A 107 8.50 32.00 -15.24
C TYR A 107 8.11 32.67 -13.92
N LEU A 108 6.98 32.28 -13.34
CA LEU A 108 6.51 32.78 -12.04
C LEU A 108 7.35 32.17 -10.89
N MET A 109 7.68 30.89 -10.98
CA MET A 109 8.54 30.19 -10.03
C MET A 109 9.99 30.66 -10.08
N ARG A 110 10.51 31.05 -11.25
CA ARG A 110 11.90 31.55 -11.41
C ARG A 110 12.15 32.89 -10.70
N ARG A 111 11.08 33.64 -10.35
CA ARG A 111 11.16 34.85 -9.50
C ARG A 111 11.23 34.54 -8.00
N ILE A 112 10.93 33.31 -7.59
CA ILE A 112 11.02 32.91 -6.18
C ILE A 112 12.51 32.68 -5.86
N PRO A 113 13.07 33.27 -4.79
CA PRO A 113 14.49 33.15 -4.47
C PRO A 113 14.92 31.72 -4.13
N ASP A 114 13.98 30.87 -3.69
CA ASP A 114 14.23 29.46 -3.38
C ASP A 114 13.91 28.55 -4.59
N ARG A 115 14.98 27.99 -5.18
CA ARG A 115 14.94 27.09 -6.34
C ARG A 115 14.35 25.71 -6.01
N TRP A 116 14.27 25.35 -4.73
CA TRP A 116 13.76 24.06 -4.27
C TRP A 116 12.25 24.04 -4.01
N GLU A 117 11.55 25.17 -4.08
CA GLU A 117 10.10 25.18 -3.85
C GLU A 117 9.33 24.42 -4.93
N LEU A 118 9.79 24.44 -6.18
CA LEU A 118 9.16 23.71 -7.29
C LEU A 118 9.17 22.19 -7.09
N PRO A 119 10.35 21.53 -6.90
CA PRO A 119 10.38 20.10 -6.64
C PRO A 119 9.66 19.73 -5.33
N ARG A 120 9.74 20.56 -4.27
CA ARG A 120 9.01 20.31 -3.01
C ARG A 120 7.50 20.28 -3.19
N ARG A 121 6.93 21.21 -3.96
CA ARG A 121 5.48 21.24 -4.23
C ARG A 121 5.04 20.10 -5.15
N CYS A 122 5.84 19.77 -6.16
CA CYS A 122 5.57 18.63 -7.04
C CYS A 122 5.68 17.28 -6.34
N ALA A 123 6.60 17.14 -5.38
CA ALA A 123 6.76 15.92 -4.58
C ALA A 123 5.74 15.83 -3.45
N ALA A 124 5.26 16.95 -2.89
CA ALA A 124 4.39 16.93 -1.72
C ALA A 124 3.12 16.10 -1.87
N VAL A 125 2.36 16.29 -2.95
CA VAL A 125 1.10 15.56 -3.18
C VAL A 125 1.35 14.06 -3.36
N PRO A 126 2.29 13.63 -4.22
CA PRO A 126 2.69 12.23 -4.29
C PRO A 126 3.23 11.66 -2.98
N LEU A 127 3.99 12.44 -2.19
CA LEU A 127 4.54 11.99 -0.91
C LEU A 127 3.43 11.73 0.12
N ILE A 128 2.41 12.59 0.13
CA ILE A 128 1.22 12.39 0.98
C ILE A 128 0.47 11.12 0.54
N GLY A 129 0.32 10.90 -0.77
CA GLY A 129 -0.26 9.67 -1.30
C GLY A 129 0.54 8.42 -0.93
N LEU A 130 1.87 8.49 -1.02
CA LEU A 130 2.78 7.42 -0.61
C LEU A 130 2.66 7.14 0.90
N ALA A 131 2.71 8.18 1.73
CA ALA A 131 2.55 8.05 3.19
C ALA A 131 1.19 7.43 3.56
N ALA A 132 0.11 7.88 2.93
CA ALA A 132 -1.22 7.29 3.11
C ALA A 132 -1.25 5.81 2.67
N GLY A 133 -0.63 5.48 1.54
CA GLY A 133 -0.49 4.10 1.06
C GLY A 133 0.29 3.21 2.02
N LEU A 134 1.39 3.70 2.59
CA LEU A 134 2.17 2.98 3.60
C LEU A 134 1.37 2.73 4.88
N ILE A 135 0.67 3.75 5.38
CA ILE A 135 -0.20 3.62 6.57
C ILE A 135 -1.28 2.58 6.29
N LEU A 136 -1.95 2.64 5.13
CA LEU A 136 -2.98 1.68 4.76
C LEU A 136 -2.42 0.27 4.62
N THR A 137 -1.20 0.12 4.10
CA THR A 137 -0.49 -1.17 4.01
C THR A 137 -0.22 -1.75 5.40
N ALA A 138 0.24 -0.92 6.34
CA ALA A 138 0.46 -1.34 7.73
C ALA A 138 -0.84 -1.79 8.42
N VAL A 139 -1.94 -1.05 8.19
CA VAL A 139 -3.27 -1.41 8.70
C VAL A 139 -3.72 -2.76 8.11
N LEU A 140 -3.53 -2.97 6.80
CA LEU A 140 -3.85 -4.23 6.14
C LEU A 140 -3.04 -5.41 6.70
N ILE A 141 -1.73 -5.24 6.93
CA ILE A 141 -0.90 -6.27 7.57
C ILE A 141 -1.46 -6.63 8.95
N CYS A 142 -1.83 -5.63 9.75
CA CYS A 142 -2.43 -5.84 11.07
C CYS A 142 -3.76 -6.58 10.98
N LEU A 143 -4.63 -6.22 10.03
CA LEU A 143 -5.90 -6.91 9.78
C LEU A 143 -5.69 -8.37 9.34
N CYS A 144 -4.76 -8.63 8.42
CA CYS A 144 -4.43 -9.99 7.98
C CYS A 144 -3.94 -10.85 9.15
N ASN A 145 -3.07 -10.29 10.00
CA ASN A 145 -2.57 -10.93 11.20
C ASN A 145 -3.72 -11.26 12.19
N LEU A 146 -4.62 -10.29 12.41
CA LEU A 146 -5.80 -10.48 13.26
C LEU A 146 -6.75 -11.57 12.71
N ILE A 147 -7.03 -11.56 11.41
CA ILE A 147 -7.88 -12.57 10.74
C ILE A 147 -7.26 -13.95 10.93
N TYR A 148 -5.95 -14.09 10.67
CA TYR A 148 -5.25 -15.37 10.78
C TYR A 148 -5.33 -15.95 12.20
N PHE A 149 -5.02 -15.18 13.24
CA PHE A 149 -5.08 -15.68 14.63
C PHE A 149 -6.50 -15.87 15.16
N LYS A 150 -7.49 -15.11 14.68
CA LYS A 150 -8.90 -15.26 15.12
C LYS A 150 -9.63 -16.37 14.40
N ALA A 151 -9.34 -16.61 13.12
CA ALA A 151 -10.04 -17.60 12.31
C ALA A 151 -9.36 -18.97 12.28
N THR A 152 -8.06 -19.06 12.63
CA THR A 152 -7.36 -20.34 12.75
C THR A 152 -7.53 -20.92 14.15
N PRO A 153 -7.97 -22.19 14.30
CA PRO A 153 -8.03 -22.85 15.60
C PRO A 153 -6.61 -23.01 16.18
N PRO A 154 -6.40 -22.80 17.49
CA PRO A 154 -5.07 -22.74 18.10
C PRO A 154 -4.25 -24.03 17.99
N GLN A 155 -4.92 -25.16 17.74
CA GLN A 155 -4.29 -26.48 17.57
C GLN A 155 -3.55 -26.63 16.24
N CYS A 156 -3.84 -25.78 15.25
CA CYS A 156 -3.27 -25.86 13.91
C CYS A 156 -2.21 -24.78 13.62
N ILE A 157 -1.93 -23.92 14.60
CA ILE A 157 -0.97 -22.82 14.50
C ILE A 157 0.44 -23.38 14.78
N PRO A 158 1.41 -23.25 13.86
CA PRO A 158 2.80 -23.63 14.12
C PRO A 158 3.37 -22.89 15.36
N ALA A 159 4.16 -23.62 16.16
CA ALA A 159 4.74 -23.06 17.39
C ALA A 159 5.68 -21.89 17.08
N GLY A 160 5.48 -20.76 17.77
CA GLY A 160 6.34 -19.57 17.65
C GLY A 160 5.97 -18.57 16.54
N GLU A 161 4.84 -18.77 15.85
CA GLU A 161 4.43 -17.88 14.75
C GLU A 161 4.25 -16.40 15.11
N HIS A 162 3.95 -16.09 16.38
CA HIS A 162 3.83 -14.71 16.86
C HIS A 162 5.05 -13.84 16.55
N PHE A 163 6.24 -14.44 16.46
CA PHE A 163 7.50 -13.74 16.18
C PHE A 163 8.00 -13.91 14.74
N LEU A 164 7.46 -14.89 14.01
CA LEU A 164 7.98 -15.30 12.69
C LEU A 164 7.33 -14.58 11.51
N PHE A 165 6.31 -13.74 11.73
CA PHE A 165 5.62 -13.03 10.65
C PHE A 165 6.54 -12.12 9.82
N TRP A 166 7.64 -11.62 10.42
CA TRP A 166 8.63 -10.78 9.74
C TRP A 166 9.34 -11.49 8.57
N ARG A 167 9.36 -12.84 8.56
CA ARG A 167 9.88 -13.64 7.44
C ARG A 167 9.17 -13.38 6.12
N ALA A 168 7.97 -12.80 6.13
CA ALA A 168 7.27 -12.39 4.92
C ALA A 168 7.99 -11.28 4.12
N PHE A 169 8.88 -10.52 4.79
CA PHE A 169 9.47 -9.28 4.27
C PHE A 169 10.99 -9.35 4.04
N GLY A 170 11.65 -10.45 4.43
CA GLY A 170 13.08 -10.69 4.22
C GLY A 170 13.33 -11.69 3.11
#